data_AF-R7LFL4-F1
#
_entry.id   AF-R7LFL4-F1
#
_cell.length_a   1.000
_cell.length_b   1.000
_cell.length_c   1.000
_cell.angle_alpha   90.00
_cell.angle_beta   90.00
_cell.angle_gamma   90.00
#
_symmetry.space_group_name_H-M   'P 1'
#
loop_
_entity.id
_entity.type
_entity.pdbx_description
1 polymer ?
#
loop_
_entity_poly.entity_id
_entity_poly.type
_entity_poly.pdbx_seq_one_letter_code
_entity_poly.pdbx_strand_id
1 'polypeptide(L)'
;MKNFLLKIVAFCLCGSGVVSAFGQEESAYRYMIESDDIRMSQRPGTEQLLRNYISPVLSGEDSVTVFFMIPTACPRCESIIKPAIERLKRVNGKERVLLVAWHPDVQATQTYLDRQHFGEDYRLVDSVGTFNDIFSTSMGTLQGLLIARIAVNEGRMVTGGDYSSVTEAFFRDFLAETKPLPFHVYDQEAVDFKRQQRSEQKKTHTTEKLKYTAHELDTKGYFPGHLRNHPIVKGKELLMLDKMCNGALHLIEGGDGVYRMQNFIEVDSARRDTFVTLPPAEYNGYKSLFRYIPLDAIFAADGNVTMSYSLPNVFIQQSPLGTGEEVAFYNECAFLHYNEQGNKLQSLVKFANDNLEEWMECHFRIFPLRPGYITMSCQKMRWPIIDEKSEWGNPLTDPAMDGFYNQSNPYALEMELATGKITKRFGQLEDVFRQTRSGYWYSNLVADTHNGKFVYGNQLAGTLYLTADDAPENTLKTYRVFDPGLPPKGDKALLEAHLDEYLLAFVPYFSKTIEQVTLDDKYINCLLRTGQPGKTDESDTYEFIKIARKTGKVDIRYELAPEHPDELLMAYGLTKNDSDNLPFYICKKQGRYVLKYIKP
;
A
#
# COMPACT_ATOMS: atom_id res chain seq x y z
N MET A 1 4.78 -22.95 -25.79
CA MET A 1 4.26 -23.31 -24.45
C MET A 1 5.22 -22.99 -23.31
N LYS A 2 6.07 -21.95 -23.45
CA LYS A 2 6.94 -21.41 -22.39
C LYS A 2 6.65 -19.94 -22.04
N ASN A 3 5.65 -19.32 -22.68
CA ASN A 3 5.37 -17.88 -22.56
C ASN A 3 4.02 -17.56 -21.89
N PHE A 4 3.46 -18.49 -21.10
CA PHE A 4 2.16 -18.30 -20.45
C PHE A 4 2.21 -18.40 -18.91
N LEU A 5 3.22 -19.06 -18.33
CA LEU A 5 3.44 -19.07 -16.88
C LEU A 5 4.18 -17.82 -16.36
N LEU A 6 4.91 -17.09 -17.21
CA LEU A 6 5.68 -15.90 -16.79
C LEU A 6 4.80 -14.67 -16.47
N LYS A 7 3.51 -14.69 -16.84
CA LYS A 7 2.54 -13.63 -16.51
C LYS A 7 2.01 -13.71 -15.07
N ILE A 8 2.38 -14.72 -14.30
CA ILE A 8 1.72 -15.03 -13.03
C ILE A 8 2.47 -14.48 -11.80
N VAL A 9 3.74 -14.10 -11.90
CA VAL A 9 4.54 -13.75 -10.69
C VAL A 9 4.95 -12.27 -10.60
N ALA A 10 4.77 -11.47 -11.66
CA ALA A 10 5.19 -10.05 -11.67
C ALA A 10 4.10 -9.01 -11.44
N PHE A 11 2.84 -9.42 -11.54
CA PHE A 11 1.72 -8.50 -11.72
C PHE A 11 0.69 -8.66 -10.61
N CYS A 12 1.04 -8.34 -9.36
CA CYS A 12 -0.01 -8.05 -8.38
C CYS A 12 -0.99 -9.23 -8.13
N LEU A 13 -0.70 -10.48 -8.47
CA LEU A 13 -1.70 -11.56 -8.45
C LEU A 13 -1.75 -12.21 -7.06
N CYS A 14 -2.52 -11.65 -6.11
CA CYS A 14 -3.84 -12.20 -5.84
C CYS A 14 -4.61 -12.40 -7.14
N GLY A 15 -4.33 -13.51 -7.82
CA GLY A 15 -5.30 -14.10 -8.71
C GLY A 15 -6.45 -14.53 -7.83
N SER A 16 -7.48 -13.69 -7.68
CA SER A 16 -8.82 -14.19 -7.42
C SER A 16 -9.29 -14.81 -8.73
N GLY A 17 -8.63 -15.88 -9.15
CA GLY A 17 -9.30 -16.82 -9.99
C GLY A 17 -10.48 -17.27 -9.13
N VAL A 18 -11.69 -17.06 -9.65
CA VAL A 18 -12.81 -17.92 -9.31
C VAL A 18 -12.47 -19.30 -9.90
N VAL A 19 -11.36 -19.89 -9.44
CA VAL A 19 -10.95 -21.23 -9.84
C VAL A 19 -11.85 -22.12 -9.01
N SER A 20 -12.82 -22.71 -9.68
CA SER A 20 -13.36 -23.99 -9.29
C SER A 20 -12.18 -24.98 -9.25
N ALA A 21 -11.40 -24.95 -8.15
CA ALA A 21 -10.30 -25.87 -7.94
C ALA A 21 -10.89 -27.23 -7.55
N PHE A 22 -11.17 -28.04 -8.57
CA PHE A 22 -11.19 -29.49 -8.40
C PHE A 22 -9.77 -29.99 -8.65
N GLY A 23 -9.17 -30.59 -7.61
CA GLY A 23 -7.82 -31.12 -7.71
C GLY A 23 -7.15 -31.61 -6.43
N GLN A 24 -7.85 -31.76 -5.30
CA GLN A 24 -7.50 -32.66 -4.19
C GLN A 24 -8.76 -32.84 -3.31
N GLU A 25 -8.99 -34.03 -2.76
CA GLU A 25 -10.19 -34.44 -2.00
C GLU A 25 -10.41 -33.71 -0.66
N GLU A 26 -9.70 -32.61 -0.41
CA GLU A 26 -9.85 -31.80 0.79
C GLU A 26 -10.90 -30.71 0.55
N SER A 27 -11.94 -30.64 1.39
CA SER A 27 -12.92 -29.56 1.25
C SER A 27 -12.25 -28.22 1.52
N ALA A 28 -12.63 -27.16 0.79
CA ALA A 28 -12.07 -25.81 1.00
C ALA A 28 -12.17 -25.34 2.47
N TYR A 29 -13.15 -25.88 3.21
CA TYR A 29 -13.27 -25.68 4.64
C TYR A 29 -12.15 -26.35 5.44
N ARG A 30 -11.80 -27.61 5.12
CA ARG A 30 -10.66 -28.29 5.75
C ARG A 30 -9.35 -27.59 5.46
N TYR A 31 -9.16 -27.10 4.23
CA TYR A 31 -7.98 -26.31 3.89
C TYR A 31 -7.82 -25.11 4.82
N MET A 32 -8.89 -24.32 5.04
CA MET A 32 -8.89 -23.17 5.97
C MET A 32 -8.47 -23.55 7.41
N ILE A 33 -8.88 -24.72 7.89
CA ILE A 33 -8.66 -25.12 9.30
C ILE A 33 -7.33 -25.86 9.50
N GLU A 34 -6.92 -26.69 8.54
CA GLU A 34 -5.82 -27.65 8.71
C GLU A 34 -4.54 -27.22 7.98
N SER A 35 -4.69 -26.54 6.84
CA SER A 35 -3.64 -26.42 5.82
C SER A 35 -3.37 -24.98 5.37
N ASP A 36 -4.12 -24.00 5.87
CA ASP A 36 -3.93 -22.59 5.51
C ASP A 36 -2.70 -21.98 6.21
N ASP A 37 -1.99 -21.11 5.48
CA ASP A 37 -0.85 -20.33 5.95
C ASP A 37 -1.32 -19.21 6.89
N ILE A 38 -2.57 -18.75 6.72
CA ILE A 38 -3.19 -17.72 7.56
C ILE A 38 -4.24 -18.36 8.49
N ARG A 39 -3.81 -18.67 9.72
CA ARG A 39 -4.66 -19.28 10.75
C ARG A 39 -5.21 -18.23 11.70
N MET A 40 -6.39 -18.49 12.24
CA MET A 40 -7.05 -17.64 13.23
C MET A 40 -7.60 -18.49 14.39
N SER A 41 -7.44 -18.01 15.61
CA SER A 41 -8.05 -18.60 16.80
C SER A 41 -8.40 -17.53 17.82
N GLN A 42 -9.31 -17.86 18.72
CA GLN A 42 -9.59 -17.01 19.87
C GLN A 42 -8.48 -17.16 20.92
N ARG A 43 -8.08 -16.06 21.54
CA ARG A 43 -7.14 -16.09 22.67
C ARG A 43 -7.83 -16.63 23.94
N PRO A 44 -7.12 -17.33 24.83
CA PRO A 44 -7.68 -17.77 26.11
C PRO A 44 -8.20 -16.60 26.97
N GLY A 45 -9.37 -16.75 27.59
CA GLY A 45 -9.91 -15.78 28.56
C GLY A 45 -10.59 -14.54 27.95
N THR A 46 -10.79 -14.51 26.63
CA THR A 46 -11.39 -13.35 25.92
C THR A 46 -12.88 -13.48 25.68
N GLU A 47 -13.55 -14.47 26.24
CA GLU A 47 -14.97 -14.76 25.97
C GLU A 47 -15.87 -13.58 26.33
N GLN A 48 -15.68 -13.00 27.52
CA GLN A 48 -16.44 -11.82 27.94
C GLN A 48 -16.11 -10.59 27.08
N LEU A 49 -14.85 -10.45 26.67
CA LEU A 49 -14.42 -9.36 25.81
C LEU A 49 -15.11 -9.47 24.43
N LEU A 50 -15.15 -10.67 23.85
CA LEU A 50 -15.83 -10.92 22.60
C LEU A 50 -17.34 -10.64 22.69
N ARG A 51 -18.00 -11.04 23.77
CA ARG A 51 -19.42 -10.68 24.00
C ARG A 51 -19.62 -9.17 24.04
N ASN A 52 -18.80 -8.46 24.79
CA ASN A 52 -18.88 -7.01 24.91
C ASN A 52 -18.59 -6.31 23.58
N TYR A 53 -17.71 -6.90 22.77
CA TYR A 53 -17.33 -6.38 21.46
C TYR A 53 -18.49 -6.45 20.46
N ILE A 54 -19.21 -7.58 20.37
CA ILE A 54 -20.25 -7.78 19.35
C ILE A 54 -21.68 -7.40 19.81
N SER A 55 -21.96 -7.46 21.11
CA SER A 55 -23.31 -7.18 21.66
C SER A 55 -23.89 -5.79 21.36
N PRO A 56 -23.11 -4.70 21.14
CA PRO A 56 -23.71 -3.40 20.84
C PRO A 56 -24.47 -3.36 19.50
N VAL A 57 -24.18 -4.29 18.59
CA VAL A 57 -24.74 -4.31 17.24
C VAL A 57 -25.59 -5.55 16.94
N LEU A 58 -25.46 -6.61 17.74
CA LEU A 58 -26.25 -7.84 17.58
C LEU A 58 -27.50 -7.84 18.45
N SER A 59 -28.62 -8.31 17.90
CA SER A 59 -29.90 -8.38 18.62
C SER A 59 -30.51 -9.77 18.55
N GLY A 60 -30.39 -10.54 19.64
CA GLY A 60 -31.12 -11.81 19.82
C GLY A 60 -30.62 -12.99 18.96
N GLU A 61 -29.39 -12.90 18.43
CA GLU A 61 -28.78 -13.96 17.63
C GLU A 61 -28.03 -14.97 18.52
N ASP A 62 -28.20 -16.27 18.30
CA ASP A 62 -27.44 -17.32 18.98
C ASP A 62 -26.04 -17.50 18.37
N SER A 63 -25.96 -17.41 17.04
CA SER A 63 -24.71 -17.42 16.29
C SER A 63 -24.70 -16.36 15.19
N VAL A 64 -23.50 -15.90 14.83
CA VAL A 64 -23.30 -14.97 13.72
C VAL A 64 -22.07 -15.35 12.90
N THR A 65 -22.15 -15.17 11.59
CA THR A 65 -20.97 -15.22 10.71
C THR A 65 -20.37 -13.83 10.62
N VAL A 66 -19.07 -13.70 10.85
CA VAL A 66 -18.34 -12.44 10.92
C VAL A 66 -17.30 -12.39 9.81
N PHE A 67 -17.28 -11.31 9.04
CA PHE A 67 -16.18 -10.97 8.14
C PHE A 67 -15.33 -9.88 8.78
N PHE A 68 -14.01 -10.08 8.81
CA PHE A 68 -13.05 -9.09 9.32
C PHE A 68 -12.26 -8.50 8.15
N MET A 69 -12.14 -7.18 8.13
CA MET A 69 -11.37 -6.47 7.11
C MET A 69 -10.68 -5.22 7.66
N ILE A 70 -9.57 -4.85 7.02
CA ILE A 70 -9.04 -3.49 7.07
C ILE A 70 -9.49 -2.80 5.78
N PRO A 71 -10.33 -1.76 5.84
CA PRO A 71 -10.78 -1.05 4.65
C PRO A 71 -9.61 -0.65 3.76
N THR A 72 -9.73 -0.95 2.48
CA THR A 72 -8.80 -0.56 1.41
C THR A 72 -7.39 -1.18 1.50
N ALA A 73 -7.15 -2.08 2.46
CA ALA A 73 -5.90 -2.83 2.54
C ALA A 73 -5.71 -3.69 1.28
N CYS A 74 -6.78 -4.33 0.81
CA CYS A 74 -6.81 -5.06 -0.45
C CYS A 74 -8.20 -4.89 -1.13
N PRO A 75 -8.42 -3.86 -1.95
CA PRO A 75 -9.71 -3.63 -2.60
C PRO A 75 -10.18 -4.80 -3.48
N ARG A 76 -9.23 -5.58 -4.02
CA ARG A 76 -9.53 -6.81 -4.79
C ARG A 76 -10.04 -7.93 -3.90
N CYS A 77 -9.41 -8.15 -2.75
CA CYS A 77 -9.89 -9.11 -1.77
C CYS A 77 -11.33 -8.72 -1.39
N GLU A 78 -11.59 -7.44 -1.11
CA GLU A 78 -12.93 -6.95 -0.76
C GLU A 78 -14.00 -7.22 -1.84
N SER A 79 -13.61 -7.42 -3.11
CA SER A 79 -14.54 -7.75 -4.19
C SER A 79 -15.30 -9.06 -3.99
N ILE A 80 -14.76 -9.97 -3.19
CA ILE A 80 -15.37 -11.29 -2.95
C ILE A 80 -16.37 -11.28 -1.80
N ILE A 81 -16.37 -10.27 -0.93
CA ILE A 81 -17.20 -10.23 0.30
C ILE A 81 -18.68 -10.34 -0.06
N LYS A 82 -19.16 -9.49 -0.99
CA LYS A 82 -20.56 -9.51 -1.39
C LYS A 82 -20.99 -10.85 -2.02
N PRO A 83 -20.28 -11.38 -3.03
CA PRO A 83 -20.55 -12.73 -3.54
C PRO A 83 -20.51 -13.82 -2.45
N ALA A 84 -19.62 -13.72 -1.47
CA ALA A 84 -19.52 -14.66 -0.36
C ALA A 84 -20.78 -14.61 0.51
N ILE A 85 -21.23 -13.41 0.89
CA ILE A 85 -22.47 -13.21 1.66
C ILE A 85 -23.68 -13.74 0.88
N GLU A 86 -23.79 -13.45 -0.41
CA GLU A 86 -24.88 -13.95 -1.24
C GLU A 86 -24.90 -15.49 -1.32
N ARG A 87 -23.73 -16.14 -1.42
CA ARG A 87 -23.61 -17.61 -1.38
C ARG A 87 -23.98 -18.18 -0.02
N LEU A 88 -23.50 -17.58 1.06
CA LEU A 88 -23.85 -17.97 2.43
C LEU A 88 -25.37 -17.94 2.63
N LYS A 89 -26.03 -16.85 2.20
CA LYS A 89 -27.48 -16.68 2.32
C LYS A 89 -28.28 -17.65 1.46
N ARG A 90 -27.73 -18.13 0.33
CA ARG A 90 -28.33 -19.23 -0.44
C ARG A 90 -28.27 -20.57 0.28
N VAL A 91 -27.18 -20.83 1.01
CA VAL A 91 -27.05 -22.04 1.84
C VAL A 91 -27.96 -21.96 3.07
N ASN A 92 -27.95 -20.83 3.77
CA ASN A 92 -28.81 -20.58 4.92
C ASN A 92 -29.26 -19.11 4.97
N GLY A 93 -30.51 -18.86 4.53
CA GLY A 93 -31.08 -17.52 4.51
C GLY A 93 -31.33 -16.90 5.90
N LYS A 94 -31.26 -17.70 6.97
CA LYS A 94 -31.41 -17.22 8.35
C LYS A 94 -30.09 -16.82 9.00
N GLU A 95 -28.96 -17.27 8.47
CA GLU A 95 -27.65 -16.94 9.04
C GLU A 95 -27.42 -15.43 8.96
N ARG A 96 -27.07 -14.80 10.07
CA ARG A 96 -26.75 -13.37 10.10
C ARG A 96 -25.28 -13.11 9.85
N VAL A 97 -25.01 -11.99 9.20
CA VAL A 97 -23.66 -11.55 8.86
C VAL A 97 -23.34 -10.24 9.55
N LEU A 98 -22.25 -10.24 10.30
CA LEU A 98 -21.62 -9.05 10.85
C LEU A 98 -20.35 -8.73 10.05
N LEU A 99 -20.22 -7.49 9.59
CA LEU A 99 -18.96 -6.99 9.02
C LEU A 99 -18.22 -6.17 10.08
N VAL A 100 -17.01 -6.58 10.42
CA VAL A 100 -16.09 -5.88 11.32
C VAL A 100 -14.99 -5.22 10.50
N ALA A 101 -14.92 -3.89 10.54
CA ALA A 101 -13.90 -3.10 9.88
C ALA A 101 -12.95 -2.47 10.91
N TRP A 102 -11.65 -2.77 10.83
CA TRP A 102 -10.64 -2.20 11.72
C TRP A 102 -9.99 -0.96 11.09
N HIS A 103 -10.25 0.21 11.68
CA HIS A 103 -9.62 1.48 11.29
C HIS A 103 -9.89 2.58 12.35
N PRO A 104 -8.91 3.43 12.70
CA PRO A 104 -9.07 4.44 13.76
C PRO A 104 -10.12 5.54 13.45
N ASP A 105 -10.29 5.92 12.19
CA ASP A 105 -11.31 6.90 11.78
C ASP A 105 -12.68 6.25 11.57
N VAL A 106 -13.56 6.36 12.57
CA VAL A 106 -14.91 5.78 12.54
C VAL A 106 -15.76 6.37 11.41
N GLN A 107 -15.72 7.68 11.21
CA GLN A 107 -16.60 8.36 10.26
C GLN A 107 -16.21 8.04 8.80
N ALA A 108 -14.91 8.08 8.50
CA ALA A 108 -14.41 7.69 7.17
C ALA A 108 -14.75 6.22 6.87
N THR A 109 -14.58 5.35 7.86
CA THR A 109 -14.89 3.92 7.74
C THR A 109 -16.38 3.66 7.50
N GLN A 110 -17.27 4.30 8.27
CA GLN A 110 -18.71 4.16 8.06
C GLN A 110 -19.11 4.63 6.66
N THR A 111 -18.62 5.80 6.24
CA THR A 111 -18.87 6.32 4.88
C THR A 111 -18.39 5.35 3.80
N TYR A 112 -17.21 4.76 3.99
CA TYR A 112 -16.67 3.75 3.08
C TYR A 112 -17.59 2.54 2.99
N LEU A 113 -18.01 1.97 4.12
CA LEU A 113 -18.89 0.81 4.18
C LEU A 113 -20.27 1.10 3.59
N ASP A 114 -20.82 2.29 3.81
CA ASP A 114 -22.08 2.74 3.19
C ASP A 114 -21.99 2.74 1.66
N ARG A 115 -20.87 3.22 1.12
CA ARG A 115 -20.65 3.25 -0.33
C ARG A 115 -20.41 1.86 -0.93
N GLN A 116 -19.70 0.98 -0.23
CA GLN A 116 -19.43 -0.38 -0.73
C GLN A 116 -20.65 -1.28 -0.67
N HIS A 117 -21.42 -1.22 0.43
CA HIS A 117 -22.64 -1.98 0.66
C HIS A 117 -22.50 -3.48 0.32
N PHE A 118 -21.76 -4.22 1.16
CA PHE A 118 -21.41 -5.62 0.88
C PHE A 118 -22.58 -6.60 1.08
N GLY A 119 -23.69 -6.19 1.70
CA GLY A 119 -24.89 -7.01 1.92
C GLY A 119 -24.98 -7.65 3.31
N GLU A 120 -24.14 -7.20 4.24
CA GLU A 120 -24.12 -7.54 5.66
C GLU A 120 -25.40 -7.10 6.40
N ASP A 121 -25.80 -7.84 7.43
CA ASP A 121 -26.96 -7.47 8.28
C ASP A 121 -26.55 -6.46 9.36
N TYR A 122 -25.33 -6.58 9.88
CA TYR A 122 -24.79 -5.77 10.96
C TYR A 122 -23.39 -5.25 10.60
N ARG A 123 -23.01 -4.11 11.18
CA ARG A 123 -21.69 -3.49 10.98
C ARG A 123 -21.09 -3.08 12.32
N LEU A 124 -19.80 -3.28 12.46
CA LEU A 124 -19.02 -2.79 13.58
C LEU A 124 -17.71 -2.16 13.08
N VAL A 125 -17.39 -0.97 13.58
CA VAL A 125 -16.10 -0.33 13.35
C VAL A 125 -15.25 -0.49 14.59
N ASP A 126 -14.13 -1.19 14.45
CA ASP A 126 -13.12 -1.31 15.49
C ASP A 126 -12.11 -0.18 15.34
N SER A 127 -12.22 0.85 16.16
CA SER A 127 -11.32 2.02 16.11
C SER A 127 -10.14 1.94 17.05
N VAL A 128 -10.07 0.90 17.90
CA VAL A 128 -9.05 0.77 18.95
C VAL A 128 -8.26 -0.54 18.87
N GLY A 129 -8.59 -1.41 17.90
CA GLY A 129 -7.88 -2.66 17.65
C GLY A 129 -8.24 -3.80 18.60
N THR A 130 -9.46 -3.79 19.17
CA THR A 130 -9.96 -4.85 20.07
C THR A 130 -9.92 -6.23 19.43
N PHE A 131 -9.98 -6.32 18.09
CA PHE A 131 -9.74 -7.55 17.34
C PHE A 131 -8.47 -8.29 17.81
N ASN A 132 -7.34 -7.59 17.95
CA ASN A 132 -6.06 -8.23 18.30
C ASN A 132 -6.02 -8.69 19.78
N ASP A 133 -6.86 -8.10 20.62
CA ASP A 133 -7.00 -8.51 22.03
C ASP A 133 -7.85 -9.77 22.16
N ILE A 134 -8.79 -10.01 21.23
CA ILE A 134 -9.68 -11.18 21.25
C ILE A 134 -9.08 -12.35 20.48
N PHE A 135 -8.54 -12.09 19.30
CA PHE A 135 -8.11 -13.09 18.35
C PHE A 135 -6.59 -13.08 18.17
N SER A 136 -6.05 -14.24 17.85
CA SER A 136 -4.65 -14.42 17.45
C SER A 136 -4.63 -14.98 16.03
N THR A 137 -3.75 -14.43 15.21
CA THR A 137 -3.53 -14.88 13.83
C THR A 137 -2.09 -15.32 13.65
N SER A 138 -1.79 -16.25 12.73
CA SER A 138 -0.41 -16.64 12.40
C SER A 138 0.43 -15.47 11.90
N MET A 139 -0.21 -14.42 11.36
CA MET A 139 0.43 -13.19 10.90
C MET A 139 0.63 -12.14 12.01
N GLY A 140 0.14 -12.39 13.23
CA GLY A 140 0.21 -11.46 14.37
C GLY A 140 -0.56 -10.14 14.23
N THR A 141 -1.44 -10.07 13.23
CA THR A 141 -2.37 -8.97 13.01
C THR A 141 -3.48 -9.40 12.03
N LEU A 142 -4.55 -8.60 11.91
CA LEU A 142 -5.52 -8.77 10.84
C LEU A 142 -4.85 -8.46 9.50
N GLN A 143 -4.68 -9.48 8.67
CA GLN A 143 -4.17 -9.35 7.30
C GLN A 143 -5.06 -10.18 6.38
N GLY A 144 -5.40 -9.64 5.21
CA GLY A 144 -6.34 -10.27 4.29
C GLY A 144 -7.80 -10.09 4.72
N LEU A 145 -8.64 -11.06 4.36
CA LEU A 145 -10.05 -11.13 4.73
C LEU A 145 -10.29 -12.39 5.53
N LEU A 146 -10.62 -12.24 6.81
CA LEU A 146 -10.89 -13.40 7.67
C LEU A 146 -12.39 -13.58 7.84
N ILE A 147 -12.82 -14.83 7.94
CA ILE A 147 -14.19 -15.20 8.27
C ILE A 147 -14.22 -16.02 9.55
N ALA A 148 -15.20 -15.78 10.41
CA ALA A 148 -15.42 -16.61 11.59
C ALA A 148 -16.91 -16.82 11.86
N ARG A 149 -17.26 -17.94 12.48
CA ARG A 149 -18.58 -18.13 13.08
C ARG A 149 -18.45 -18.00 14.59
N ILE A 150 -19.31 -17.22 15.21
CA ILE A 150 -19.26 -16.91 16.64
C ILE A 150 -20.55 -17.35 17.31
N ALA A 151 -20.43 -18.10 18.40
CA ALA A 151 -21.51 -18.35 19.35
C ALA A 151 -21.65 -17.14 20.26
N VAL A 152 -22.70 -16.34 20.05
CA VAL A 152 -22.84 -14.98 20.58
C VAL A 152 -22.93 -14.98 22.11
N ASN A 153 -23.81 -15.82 22.66
CA ASN A 153 -24.04 -15.90 24.11
C ASN A 153 -22.85 -16.49 24.88
N GLU A 154 -22.07 -17.35 24.24
CA GLU A 154 -20.88 -17.96 24.84
C GLU A 154 -19.65 -17.07 24.69
N GLY A 155 -19.63 -16.14 23.74
CA GLY A 155 -18.43 -15.40 23.37
C GLY A 155 -17.34 -16.34 22.85
N ARG A 156 -17.72 -17.33 22.03
CA ARG A 156 -16.81 -18.37 21.54
C ARG A 156 -16.74 -18.39 20.02
N MET A 157 -15.53 -18.42 19.49
CA MET A 157 -15.28 -18.71 18.08
C MET A 157 -15.58 -20.20 17.81
N VAL A 158 -16.56 -20.47 16.96
CA VAL A 158 -16.94 -21.81 16.54
C VAL A 158 -15.93 -22.34 15.52
N THR A 159 -15.69 -21.56 14.47
CA THR A 159 -14.75 -21.89 13.39
C THR A 159 -14.33 -20.61 12.65
N GLY A 160 -13.25 -20.64 11.86
CA GLY A 160 -12.82 -19.51 11.04
C GLY A 160 -11.34 -19.51 10.67
N GLY A 161 -10.97 -18.57 9.80
CA GLY A 161 -9.64 -18.48 9.19
C GLY A 161 -9.65 -17.53 7.98
N ASP A 162 -8.56 -17.55 7.21
CA ASP A 162 -8.58 -16.98 5.85
C ASP A 162 -9.45 -17.85 4.94
N TYR A 163 -10.03 -17.26 3.91
CA TYR A 163 -10.86 -18.01 2.98
C TYR A 163 -10.36 -17.84 1.55
N SER A 164 -9.65 -18.85 1.08
CA SER A 164 -9.15 -18.92 -0.29
C SER A 164 -10.24 -19.27 -1.32
N SER A 165 -11.32 -19.96 -0.91
CA SER A 165 -12.43 -20.35 -1.79
C SER A 165 -13.79 -20.44 -1.07
N VAL A 166 -14.70 -19.50 -1.38
CA VAL A 166 -16.06 -19.41 -0.82
C VAL A 166 -17.11 -19.97 -1.76
N THR A 167 -17.17 -21.30 -1.86
CA THR A 167 -18.24 -22.02 -2.57
C THR A 167 -19.45 -22.28 -1.66
N GLU A 168 -20.57 -22.69 -2.23
CA GLU A 168 -21.71 -23.13 -1.41
C GLU A 168 -21.40 -24.42 -0.63
N ALA A 169 -20.50 -25.27 -1.13
CA ALA A 169 -20.02 -26.44 -0.39
C ALA A 169 -19.21 -26.03 0.84
N PHE A 170 -18.31 -25.05 0.70
CA PHE A 170 -17.60 -24.45 1.84
C PHE A 170 -18.57 -23.97 2.92
N PHE A 171 -19.62 -23.22 2.55
CA PHE A 171 -20.57 -22.70 3.53
C PHE A 171 -21.45 -23.78 4.17
N ARG A 172 -21.74 -24.89 3.48
CA ARG A 172 -22.43 -26.03 4.10
C ARG A 172 -21.59 -26.64 5.22
N ASP A 173 -20.30 -26.87 4.98
CA ASP A 173 -19.38 -27.42 5.98
C ASP A 173 -19.16 -26.42 7.13
N PHE A 174 -18.91 -25.15 6.79
CA PHE A 174 -18.70 -24.06 7.75
C PHE A 174 -19.88 -23.88 8.72
N LEU A 175 -21.12 -23.96 8.22
CA LEU A 175 -22.32 -23.84 9.04
C LEU A 175 -22.69 -25.14 9.77
N ALA A 176 -22.18 -26.28 9.34
CA ALA A 176 -22.36 -27.55 10.04
C ALA A 176 -21.50 -27.64 11.30
N GLU A 177 -20.41 -26.88 11.39
CA GLU A 177 -19.56 -26.85 12.59
C GLU A 177 -20.28 -26.18 13.76
N THR A 178 -20.25 -26.85 14.90
CA THR A 178 -20.94 -26.40 16.13
C THR A 178 -20.02 -26.41 17.34
N LYS A 179 -18.87 -27.07 17.26
CA LYS A 179 -17.91 -27.15 18.36
C LYS A 179 -16.95 -25.97 18.26
N PRO A 180 -16.80 -25.18 19.34
CA PRO A 180 -15.77 -24.16 19.42
C PRO A 180 -14.36 -24.68 19.12
N LEU A 181 -13.63 -23.93 18.30
CA LEU A 181 -12.20 -24.14 18.13
C LEU A 181 -11.49 -24.01 19.49
N PRO A 182 -10.41 -24.77 19.71
CA PRO A 182 -9.52 -24.57 20.84
C PRO A 182 -8.97 -23.13 20.85
N PHE A 183 -8.72 -22.60 22.03
CA PHE A 183 -7.97 -21.35 22.14
C PHE A 183 -6.53 -21.55 21.69
N HIS A 184 -5.95 -20.53 21.05
CA HIS A 184 -4.56 -20.57 20.63
C HIS A 184 -3.96 -19.15 20.56
N VAL A 185 -2.64 -19.06 20.71
CA VAL A 185 -1.85 -17.83 20.51
C VAL A 185 -0.72 -18.15 19.54
N TYR A 186 -0.85 -17.69 18.30
CA TYR A 186 0.16 -17.89 17.24
C TYR A 186 1.27 -16.84 17.27
N ASP A 187 0.98 -15.65 17.77
CA ASP A 187 1.76 -14.43 17.51
C ASP A 187 2.64 -13.98 18.68
N GLN A 188 2.92 -14.86 19.63
CA GLN A 188 3.63 -14.53 20.87
C GLN A 188 4.99 -13.87 20.58
N GLU A 189 5.77 -14.41 19.65
CA GLU A 189 7.08 -13.88 19.27
C GLU A 189 6.98 -12.50 18.60
N ALA A 190 5.97 -12.27 17.76
CA ALA A 190 5.74 -10.97 17.10
C ALA A 190 5.32 -9.89 18.11
N VAL A 191 4.52 -10.25 19.12
CA VAL A 191 4.14 -9.37 20.23
C VAL A 191 5.38 -9.00 21.07
N ASP A 192 6.23 -9.98 21.37
CA ASP A 192 7.45 -9.75 22.16
C ASP A 192 8.47 -8.88 21.40
N PHE A 193 8.62 -9.06 20.08
CA PHE A 193 9.48 -8.23 19.24
C PHE A 193 9.02 -6.75 19.19
N LYS A 194 7.72 -6.50 18.99
CA LYS A 194 7.16 -5.12 19.03
C LYS A 194 7.41 -4.46 20.39
N ARG A 195 7.34 -5.23 21.47
CA ARG A 195 7.60 -4.73 22.83
C ARG A 195 9.07 -4.34 23.02
N GLN A 196 9.99 -5.14 22.48
CA GLN A 196 11.43 -4.84 22.51
C GLN A 196 11.77 -3.58 21.72
N GLN A 197 11.26 -3.43 20.49
CA GLN A 197 11.47 -2.22 19.68
C GLN A 197 10.99 -0.93 20.39
N ARG A 198 9.82 -0.98 21.03
CA ARG A 198 9.30 0.15 21.83
C ARG A 198 10.19 0.48 23.04
N SER A 199 10.88 -0.51 23.60
CA SER A 199 11.75 -0.32 24.76
C SER A 199 13.15 0.20 24.41
N GLU A 200 13.62 -0.03 23.18
CA GLU A 200 14.95 0.37 22.71
C GLU A 200 14.98 1.76 22.08
N GLN A 201 13.84 2.33 21.69
CA GLN A 201 13.71 3.74 21.32
C GLN A 201 13.82 4.65 22.57
N LYS A 202 15.02 4.74 23.15
CA LYS A 202 15.36 5.84 24.06
C LYS A 202 15.39 7.14 23.26
N LYS A 203 14.31 7.91 23.39
CA LYS A 203 14.12 9.25 22.84
C LYS A 203 15.30 10.17 23.19
N THR A 204 16.20 10.41 22.24
CA THR A 204 17.09 11.58 22.27
C THR A 204 16.36 12.75 21.64
N HIS A 205 15.61 13.46 22.48
CA HIS A 205 14.89 14.67 22.11
C HIS A 205 15.85 15.79 21.72
N THR A 206 15.59 16.44 20.58
CA THR A 206 16.01 17.83 20.40
C THR A 206 14.89 18.73 20.92
N THR A 207 15.25 19.63 21.82
CA THR A 207 14.40 20.49 22.65
C THR A 207 13.96 21.78 21.94
N GLU A 208 13.82 21.77 20.61
CA GLU A 208 13.32 22.94 19.89
C GLU A 208 11.80 23.02 19.97
N LYS A 209 11.29 24.20 20.33
CA LYS A 209 9.85 24.42 20.50
C LYS A 209 9.21 24.64 19.13
N LEU A 210 8.71 23.56 18.54
CA LEU A 210 7.97 23.61 17.28
C LEU A 210 6.80 24.61 17.33
N LYS A 211 6.63 25.33 16.22
CA LYS A 211 5.53 26.27 15.96
C LYS A 211 4.68 25.72 14.84
N TYR A 212 3.37 25.86 15.01
CA TYR A 212 2.37 25.32 14.10
C TYR A 212 1.53 26.45 13.50
N THR A 213 1.33 26.39 12.18
CA THR A 213 0.35 27.24 11.49
C THR A 213 -0.72 26.34 10.89
N ALA A 214 -1.93 26.41 11.44
CA ALA A 214 -3.04 25.54 11.09
C ALA A 214 -3.90 26.14 9.97
N HIS A 215 -4.30 25.29 9.03
CA HIS A 215 -5.28 25.58 8.01
C HIS A 215 -6.37 24.50 8.03
N GLU A 216 -7.64 24.90 8.06
CA GLU A 216 -8.75 23.97 7.97
C GLU A 216 -8.88 23.42 6.53
N LEU A 217 -9.25 22.15 6.41
CA LEU A 217 -9.52 21.51 5.12
C LEU A 217 -11.03 21.30 4.95
N ASP A 218 -11.65 22.08 4.08
CA ASP A 218 -13.03 21.86 3.63
C ASP A 218 -13.03 20.85 2.48
N THR A 219 -13.31 19.59 2.84
CA THR A 219 -13.38 18.45 1.92
C THR A 219 -14.75 18.29 1.24
N LYS A 220 -15.69 19.25 1.41
CA LYS A 220 -17.03 19.23 0.81
C LYS A 220 -17.79 17.90 0.96
N GLY A 221 -17.69 17.28 2.15
CA GLY A 221 -18.40 16.03 2.46
C GLY A 221 -17.67 14.75 2.04
N TYR A 222 -16.45 14.84 1.52
CA TYR A 222 -15.56 13.68 1.42
C TYR A 222 -14.90 13.42 2.77
N PHE A 223 -14.76 12.15 3.15
CA PHE A 223 -14.18 11.74 4.43
C PHE A 223 -12.90 10.93 4.19
N PRO A 224 -11.78 11.58 3.85
CA PRO A 224 -10.52 10.87 3.73
C PRO A 224 -10.17 10.23 5.08
N GLY A 225 -9.77 8.97 5.06
CA GLY A 225 -9.40 8.22 6.26
C GLY A 225 -8.01 7.60 6.16
N HIS A 226 -7.49 7.42 4.95
CA HIS A 226 -6.24 6.72 4.70
C HIS A 226 -5.57 7.31 3.47
N LEU A 227 -4.73 8.33 3.68
CA LEU A 227 -3.96 8.94 2.60
C LEU A 227 -2.96 7.92 2.04
N ARG A 228 -2.89 7.83 0.71
CA ARG A 228 -1.91 7.02 -0.01
C ARG A 228 -0.74 7.91 -0.42
N ASN A 229 0.47 7.41 -0.17
CA ASN A 229 1.72 8.17 -0.38
C ASN A 229 1.68 9.52 0.35
N HIS A 230 2.52 10.48 -0.06
CA HIS A 230 2.62 11.77 0.62
C HIS A 230 1.76 12.84 -0.07
N PRO A 231 0.96 13.61 0.70
CA PRO A 231 0.30 14.79 0.17
C PRO A 231 1.34 15.82 -0.29
N ILE A 232 0.97 16.63 -1.28
CA ILE A 232 1.84 17.67 -1.84
C ILE A 232 1.11 19.01 -1.78
N VAL A 233 1.76 20.01 -1.20
CA VAL A 233 1.35 21.41 -1.32
C VAL A 233 2.23 22.09 -2.35
N LYS A 234 1.67 22.55 -3.46
CA LYS A 234 2.37 23.35 -4.48
C LYS A 234 1.80 24.76 -4.50
N GLY A 235 2.55 25.74 -3.99
CA GLY A 235 2.01 27.08 -3.79
C GLY A 235 0.77 27.07 -2.88
N LYS A 236 -0.40 27.38 -3.46
CA LYS A 236 -1.70 27.38 -2.76
C LYS A 236 -2.53 26.12 -2.96
N GLU A 237 -2.04 25.18 -3.76
CA GLU A 237 -2.76 23.96 -4.14
C GLU A 237 -2.31 22.81 -3.25
N LEU A 238 -3.26 22.04 -2.75
CA LEU A 238 -3.04 20.82 -1.99
C LEU A 238 -3.64 19.66 -2.78
N LEU A 239 -2.81 18.64 -3.06
CA LEU A 239 -3.22 17.40 -3.67
C LEU A 239 -3.05 16.25 -2.66
N MET A 240 -4.13 15.51 -2.42
CA MET A 240 -4.14 14.36 -1.51
C MET A 240 -4.82 13.18 -2.18
N LEU A 241 -4.15 12.04 -2.28
CA LEU A 241 -4.78 10.79 -2.71
C LEU A 241 -5.28 10.01 -1.49
N ASP A 242 -6.55 9.63 -1.47
CA ASP A 242 -7.12 8.86 -0.35
C ASP A 242 -7.68 7.51 -0.81
N LYS A 243 -7.33 6.45 -0.08
CA LYS A 243 -7.74 5.08 -0.38
C LYS A 243 -9.23 4.86 -0.15
N MET A 244 -9.78 5.42 0.93
CA MET A 244 -11.19 5.27 1.30
C MET A 244 -12.10 6.11 0.41
N CYS A 245 -11.68 7.29 -0.03
CA CYS A 245 -12.40 8.07 -1.05
C CYS A 245 -12.26 7.44 -2.44
N ASN A 246 -11.21 6.65 -2.68
CA ASN A 246 -10.88 6.04 -3.98
C ASN A 246 -10.64 7.08 -5.10
N GLY A 247 -9.95 8.17 -4.75
CA GLY A 247 -9.62 9.25 -5.66
C GLY A 247 -8.81 10.35 -4.97
N ALA A 248 -8.40 11.36 -5.74
CA ALA A 248 -7.60 12.46 -5.21
C ALA A 248 -8.47 13.70 -4.94
N LEU A 249 -8.25 14.34 -3.80
CA LEU A 249 -8.83 15.62 -3.44
C LEU A 249 -7.86 16.73 -3.86
N HIS A 250 -8.33 17.68 -4.66
CA HIS A 250 -7.60 18.88 -5.03
C HIS A 250 -8.23 20.10 -4.33
N LEU A 251 -7.49 20.71 -3.40
CA LEU A 251 -7.94 21.86 -2.60
C LEU A 251 -7.08 23.09 -2.87
N ILE A 252 -7.68 24.28 -2.72
CA ILE A 252 -6.98 25.57 -2.89
C ILE A 252 -7.15 26.43 -1.64
N GLU A 253 -6.06 27.03 -1.18
CA GLU A 253 -6.00 27.99 -0.06
C GLU A 253 -6.68 29.33 -0.43
N GLY A 254 -7.67 29.74 0.39
CA GLY A 254 -8.50 30.92 0.13
C GLY A 254 -7.97 32.27 0.63
N GLY A 255 -6.87 32.30 1.39
CA GLY A 255 -6.30 33.48 2.06
C GLY A 255 -6.79 33.66 3.51
N ASP A 256 -7.78 32.88 3.93
CA ASP A 256 -8.45 32.95 5.24
C ASP A 256 -8.07 31.78 6.16
N GLY A 257 -7.00 31.05 5.83
CA GLY A 257 -6.58 29.88 6.59
C GLY A 257 -7.41 28.62 6.28
N VAL A 258 -8.13 28.59 5.16
CA VAL A 258 -8.93 27.42 4.75
C VAL A 258 -8.54 26.96 3.35
N TYR A 259 -8.22 25.67 3.22
CA TYR A 259 -8.13 24.99 1.93
C TYR A 259 -9.51 24.46 1.56
N ARG A 260 -10.02 24.87 0.40
CA ARG A 260 -11.35 24.45 -0.08
C ARG A 260 -11.22 23.53 -1.26
N MET A 261 -11.86 22.36 -1.17
CA MET A 261 -11.89 21.41 -2.27
C MET A 261 -12.50 22.04 -3.53
N GLN A 262 -11.73 22.03 -4.60
CA GLN A 262 -12.17 22.46 -5.91
C GLN A 262 -12.68 21.28 -6.71
N ASN A 263 -11.90 20.20 -6.76
CA ASN A 263 -12.20 19.02 -7.56
C ASN A 263 -11.91 17.74 -6.78
N PHE A 264 -12.72 16.73 -7.04
CA PHE A 264 -12.42 15.33 -6.74
C PHE A 264 -12.01 14.66 -8.06
N ILE A 265 -10.82 14.08 -8.09
CA ILE A 265 -10.18 13.55 -9.30
C ILE A 265 -10.24 12.03 -9.23
N GLU A 266 -11.02 11.44 -10.14
CA GLU A 266 -11.15 10.00 -10.32
C GLU A 266 -11.23 9.63 -11.80
N VAL A 267 -10.98 8.35 -12.12
CA VAL A 267 -11.23 7.84 -13.47
C VAL A 267 -12.73 7.89 -13.77
N ASP A 268 -13.10 8.58 -14.86
CA ASP A 268 -14.50 8.74 -15.21
C ASP A 268 -15.15 7.41 -15.63
N SER A 269 -16.48 7.32 -15.50
CA SER A 269 -17.22 6.11 -15.81
C SER A 269 -17.19 5.69 -17.28
N ALA A 270 -16.90 6.61 -18.20
CA ALA A 270 -16.78 6.32 -19.63
C ALA A 270 -15.41 5.72 -19.99
N ARG A 271 -14.40 5.86 -19.12
CA ARG A 271 -13.02 5.39 -19.33
C ARG A 271 -12.59 4.29 -18.38
N ARG A 272 -13.22 4.13 -17.22
CA ARG A 272 -12.78 3.18 -16.19
C ARG A 272 -12.78 1.70 -16.64
N ASP A 273 -13.64 1.36 -17.59
CA ASP A 273 -13.76 0.00 -18.16
C ASP A 273 -13.03 -0.17 -19.50
N THR A 274 -12.11 0.73 -19.85
CA THR A 274 -11.40 0.72 -21.15
C THR A 274 -10.75 -0.62 -21.47
N PHE A 275 -10.33 -1.39 -20.46
CA PHE A 275 -9.64 -2.68 -20.62
C PHE A 275 -10.55 -3.89 -20.31
N VAL A 276 -11.86 -3.69 -20.24
CA VAL A 276 -12.84 -4.77 -20.06
C VAL A 276 -13.40 -5.18 -21.42
N THR A 277 -13.12 -6.43 -21.80
CA THR A 277 -13.57 -7.05 -23.06
C THR A 277 -14.44 -8.26 -22.75
N LEU A 278 -15.69 -8.03 -22.36
CA LEU A 278 -16.68 -9.06 -22.07
C LEU A 278 -17.96 -8.84 -22.89
N PRO A 279 -18.68 -9.91 -23.28
CA PRO A 279 -20.03 -9.76 -23.79
C PRO A 279 -20.98 -9.23 -22.70
N PRO A 280 -22.12 -8.62 -23.07
CA PRO A 280 -22.98 -7.90 -22.12
C PRO A 280 -23.51 -8.74 -20.95
N ALA A 281 -23.77 -10.04 -21.16
CA ALA A 281 -24.29 -10.92 -20.11
C ALA A 281 -23.22 -11.15 -19.03
N GLU A 282 -22.01 -11.49 -19.45
CA GLU A 282 -20.84 -11.72 -18.60
C GLU A 282 -20.42 -10.42 -17.91
N TYR A 283 -20.36 -9.30 -18.64
CA TYR A 283 -20.07 -7.99 -18.05
C TYR A 283 -21.03 -7.69 -16.89
N ASN A 284 -22.33 -7.87 -17.10
CA ASN A 284 -23.32 -7.61 -16.05
C ASN A 284 -23.20 -8.56 -14.86
N GLY A 285 -22.80 -9.81 -15.09
CA GLY A 285 -22.55 -10.80 -14.04
C GLY A 285 -21.30 -10.50 -13.19
N TYR A 286 -20.28 -9.88 -13.79
CA TYR A 286 -18.97 -9.70 -13.15
C TYR A 286 -18.62 -8.26 -12.75
N LYS A 287 -19.34 -7.24 -13.24
CA LYS A 287 -19.01 -5.83 -12.99
C LYS A 287 -18.92 -5.44 -11.50
N SER A 288 -19.63 -6.13 -10.62
CA SER A 288 -19.53 -5.89 -9.17
C SER A 288 -18.17 -6.27 -8.58
N LEU A 289 -17.38 -7.09 -9.28
CA LEU A 289 -16.03 -7.49 -8.89
C LEU A 289 -14.96 -6.50 -9.35
N PHE A 290 -15.28 -5.60 -10.27
CA PHE A 290 -14.29 -4.66 -10.81
C PHE A 290 -13.84 -3.68 -9.74
N ARG A 291 -12.54 -3.39 -9.72
CA ARG A 291 -11.92 -2.45 -8.79
C ARG A 291 -11.04 -1.50 -9.57
N TYR A 292 -11.25 -0.21 -9.34
CA TYR A 292 -10.52 0.89 -9.99
C TYR A 292 -9.67 1.54 -8.92
N ILE A 293 -8.39 1.19 -8.87
CA ILE A 293 -7.54 1.47 -7.70
C ILE A 293 -6.56 2.58 -8.06
N PRO A 294 -6.74 3.81 -7.56
CA PRO A 294 -5.75 4.86 -7.73
C PRO A 294 -4.51 4.53 -6.88
N LEU A 295 -3.33 4.63 -7.49
CA LEU A 295 -2.07 4.25 -6.86
C LEU A 295 -1.24 5.45 -6.44
N ASP A 296 -1.23 6.52 -7.22
CA ASP A 296 -0.52 7.75 -6.86
C ASP A 296 -1.10 8.97 -7.57
N ALA A 297 -0.84 10.17 -7.06
CA ALA A 297 -1.24 11.44 -7.67
C ALA A 297 -0.16 12.51 -7.46
N ILE A 298 0.26 13.16 -8.55
CA ILE A 298 1.30 14.20 -8.53
C ILE A 298 0.90 15.43 -9.35
N PHE A 299 1.52 16.56 -9.03
CA PHE A 299 1.68 17.64 -10.01
C PHE A 299 2.84 17.28 -10.94
N ALA A 300 2.54 17.08 -12.23
CA ALA A 300 3.54 16.90 -13.27
C ALA A 300 4.36 18.18 -13.49
N ALA A 301 5.47 18.05 -14.21
CA ALA A 301 6.40 19.15 -14.44
C ALA A 301 5.80 20.28 -15.30
N ASP A 302 4.78 19.98 -16.10
CA ASP A 302 3.98 20.94 -16.87
C ASP A 302 2.83 21.58 -16.05
N GLY A 303 2.69 21.24 -14.77
CA GLY A 303 1.66 21.77 -13.88
C GLY A 303 0.37 20.94 -13.81
N ASN A 304 0.16 20.05 -14.78
CA ASN A 304 -1.01 19.18 -14.83
C ASN A 304 -1.02 18.15 -13.69
N VAL A 305 -2.20 17.59 -13.40
CA VAL A 305 -2.32 16.50 -12.41
C VAL A 305 -2.21 15.16 -13.12
N THR A 306 -1.24 14.34 -12.72
CA THR A 306 -1.10 12.97 -13.23
C THR A 306 -1.42 11.98 -12.12
N MET A 307 -2.25 11.00 -12.42
CA MET A 307 -2.57 9.90 -11.53
C MET A 307 -2.14 8.57 -12.13
N SER A 308 -1.53 7.71 -11.30
CA SER A 308 -1.31 6.30 -11.62
C SER A 308 -2.49 5.47 -11.11
N TYR A 309 -2.93 4.51 -11.90
CA TYR A 309 -4.07 3.64 -11.62
C TYR A 309 -3.77 2.18 -11.95
N SER A 310 -4.37 1.30 -11.17
CA SER A 310 -4.62 -0.08 -11.54
C SER A 310 -6.09 -0.21 -11.95
N LEU A 311 -6.34 -0.35 -13.26
CA LEU A 311 -7.67 -0.52 -13.84
C LEU A 311 -7.95 -2.00 -14.14
N PRO A 312 -9.22 -2.44 -14.14
CA PRO A 312 -9.57 -3.83 -14.44
C PRO A 312 -9.26 -4.16 -15.90
N ASN A 313 -8.46 -5.21 -16.12
CA ASN A 313 -8.23 -5.84 -17.42
C ASN A 313 -8.91 -7.20 -17.43
N VAL A 314 -10.06 -7.29 -18.08
CA VAL A 314 -10.95 -8.44 -17.94
C VAL A 314 -11.34 -8.95 -19.31
N PHE A 315 -11.10 -10.22 -19.58
CA PHE A 315 -11.38 -10.84 -20.88
C PHE A 315 -11.63 -12.35 -20.73
N ILE A 316 -12.21 -12.96 -21.76
CA ILE A 316 -12.39 -14.42 -21.82
C ILE A 316 -11.09 -15.05 -22.31
N GLN A 317 -10.60 -16.06 -21.60
CA GLN A 317 -9.43 -16.85 -21.99
C GLN A 317 -9.70 -18.34 -21.88
N GLN A 318 -8.86 -19.15 -22.53
CA GLN A 318 -8.82 -20.59 -22.25
C GLN A 318 -8.19 -20.81 -20.89
N SER A 319 -8.86 -21.60 -20.05
CA SER A 319 -8.36 -22.01 -18.74
C SER A 319 -6.96 -22.61 -18.88
N PRO A 320 -5.98 -22.16 -18.07
CA PRO A 320 -4.65 -22.76 -18.01
C PRO A 320 -4.67 -24.27 -17.72
N LEU A 321 -5.75 -24.75 -17.11
CA LEU A 321 -6.00 -26.15 -16.76
C LEU A 321 -6.70 -26.94 -17.87
N GLY A 322 -7.02 -26.30 -19.01
CA GLY A 322 -7.67 -26.96 -20.15
C GLY A 322 -9.15 -27.29 -19.91
N THR A 323 -9.79 -26.66 -18.92
CA THR A 323 -11.18 -26.95 -18.51
C THR A 323 -12.24 -26.18 -19.31
N GLY A 324 -11.84 -25.44 -20.36
CA GLY A 324 -12.71 -24.61 -21.19
C GLY A 324 -12.41 -23.12 -21.07
N GLU A 325 -13.37 -22.28 -21.44
CA GLU A 325 -13.25 -20.82 -21.32
C GLU A 325 -13.54 -20.34 -19.90
N GLU A 326 -12.79 -19.34 -19.44
CA GLU A 326 -12.99 -18.66 -18.16
C GLU A 326 -12.87 -17.14 -18.32
N VAL A 327 -13.49 -16.41 -17.39
CA VAL A 327 -13.29 -14.96 -17.29
C VAL A 327 -12.03 -14.69 -16.48
N ALA A 328 -11.03 -14.11 -17.13
CA ALA A 328 -9.77 -13.74 -16.53
C ALA A 328 -9.84 -12.32 -15.96
N PHE A 329 -9.26 -12.14 -14.76
CA PHE A 329 -9.18 -10.85 -14.08
C PHE A 329 -7.72 -10.48 -13.86
N TYR A 330 -7.27 -9.44 -14.57
CA TYR A 330 -5.95 -8.85 -14.44
C TYR A 330 -6.06 -7.36 -14.12
N ASN A 331 -4.91 -6.75 -13.82
CA ASN A 331 -4.79 -5.31 -13.69
C ASN A 331 -4.06 -4.74 -14.91
N GLU A 332 -4.57 -3.64 -15.44
CA GLU A 332 -3.83 -2.79 -16.38
C GLU A 332 -3.27 -1.58 -15.62
N CYS A 333 -1.97 -1.34 -15.79
CA CYS A 333 -1.33 -0.13 -15.32
C CYS A 333 -1.73 1.02 -16.24
N ALA A 334 -2.39 2.04 -15.70
CA ALA A 334 -2.86 3.19 -16.45
C ALA A 334 -2.42 4.50 -15.81
N PHE A 335 -2.15 5.49 -16.66
CA PHE A 335 -1.78 6.84 -16.28
C PHE A 335 -2.83 7.79 -16.84
N LEU A 336 -3.45 8.56 -15.95
CA LEU A 336 -4.48 9.52 -16.29
C LEU A 336 -3.89 10.91 -16.09
N HIS A 337 -3.88 11.68 -17.16
CA HIS A 337 -3.35 13.03 -17.16
C HIS A 337 -4.50 14.02 -17.28
N TYR A 338 -4.69 14.83 -16.25
CA TYR A 338 -5.72 15.87 -16.17
C TYR A 338 -5.07 17.23 -16.34
N ASN A 339 -5.84 18.23 -16.75
CA ASN A 339 -5.37 19.61 -16.68
C ASN A 339 -4.95 20.02 -15.25
N GLU A 340 -4.28 21.17 -15.13
CA GLU A 340 -3.82 21.74 -13.84
C GLU A 340 -4.91 21.80 -12.77
N GLN A 341 -6.16 22.11 -13.15
CA GLN A 341 -7.28 22.17 -12.21
C GLN A 341 -7.75 20.77 -11.75
N GLY A 342 -7.38 19.71 -12.46
CA GLY A 342 -7.81 18.34 -12.18
C GLY A 342 -9.25 18.04 -12.58
N ASN A 343 -9.90 18.88 -13.38
CA ASN A 343 -11.33 18.75 -13.72
C ASN A 343 -11.59 18.22 -15.13
N LYS A 344 -10.54 18.05 -15.96
CA LYS A 344 -10.67 17.53 -17.32
C LYS A 344 -9.56 16.54 -17.63
N LEU A 345 -9.95 15.29 -17.86
CA LEU A 345 -9.05 14.25 -18.37
C LEU A 345 -8.60 14.61 -19.79
N GLN A 346 -7.28 14.72 -19.98
CA GLN A 346 -6.65 15.00 -21.27
C GLN A 346 -6.25 13.70 -21.98
N SER A 347 -5.70 12.74 -21.24
CA SER A 347 -5.31 11.44 -21.79
C SER A 347 -5.39 10.33 -20.74
N LEU A 348 -5.62 9.10 -21.23
CA LEU A 348 -5.46 7.86 -20.50
C LEU A 348 -4.48 7.01 -21.31
N VAL A 349 -3.36 6.65 -20.70
CA VAL A 349 -2.27 5.93 -21.36
C VAL A 349 -1.86 4.73 -20.51
N LYS A 350 -1.52 3.62 -21.14
CA LYS A 350 -0.93 2.45 -20.48
C LYS A 350 0.50 2.25 -20.99
N PHE A 351 1.27 1.39 -20.33
CA PHE A 351 2.60 1.04 -20.83
C PHE A 351 2.52 0.53 -22.29
N ALA A 352 3.38 1.06 -23.15
CA ALA A 352 3.67 0.43 -24.43
C ALA A 352 4.51 -0.82 -24.14
N ASN A 353 4.04 -2.00 -24.58
CA ASN A 353 4.61 -3.30 -24.22
C ASN A 353 6.10 -3.44 -24.61
N ASP A 354 7.00 -3.02 -23.72
CA ASP A 354 8.45 -3.17 -23.87
C ASP A 354 8.99 -4.02 -22.71
N ASN A 355 9.26 -5.31 -22.96
CA ASN A 355 9.98 -6.24 -22.07
C ASN A 355 9.45 -6.41 -20.62
N LEU A 356 8.13 -6.48 -20.44
CA LEU A 356 7.50 -6.75 -19.13
C LEU A 356 7.86 -8.12 -18.50
N GLU A 357 8.55 -9.00 -19.24
CA GLU A 357 9.02 -10.30 -18.74
C GLU A 357 10.32 -10.19 -17.92
N GLU A 358 11.11 -9.14 -18.11
CA GLU A 358 12.40 -8.96 -17.42
C GLU A 358 12.31 -7.96 -16.26
N TRP A 359 11.37 -7.02 -16.34
CA TRP A 359 11.27 -5.89 -15.41
C TRP A 359 9.87 -5.74 -14.79
N MET A 360 9.85 -5.48 -13.49
CA MET A 360 8.69 -4.98 -12.76
C MET A 360 8.67 -3.46 -12.85
N GLU A 361 7.61 -2.89 -13.42
CA GLU A 361 7.42 -1.44 -13.44
C GLU A 361 6.51 -1.01 -12.29
N CYS A 362 7.11 -0.39 -11.29
CA CYS A 362 6.48 -0.09 -10.00
C CYS A 362 5.69 1.22 -10.07
N HIS A 363 4.58 1.22 -10.81
CA HIS A 363 3.65 2.36 -10.94
C HIS A 363 2.88 2.72 -9.64
N PHE A 364 3.25 2.16 -8.48
CA PHE A 364 2.65 2.48 -7.17
C PHE A 364 3.04 3.87 -6.66
N ARG A 365 4.13 4.43 -7.22
CA ARG A 365 4.61 5.77 -6.93
C ARG A 365 5.23 6.36 -8.18
N ILE A 366 4.84 7.58 -8.54
CA ILE A 366 5.33 8.30 -9.71
C ILE A 366 5.89 9.65 -9.31
N PHE A 367 6.83 10.17 -10.10
CA PHE A 367 7.46 11.45 -9.84
C PHE A 367 7.54 12.29 -11.11
N PRO A 368 7.45 13.63 -10.99
CA PRO A 368 7.64 14.51 -12.12
C PRO A 368 9.12 14.49 -12.56
N LEU A 369 9.36 14.43 -13.87
CA LEU A 369 10.71 14.54 -14.44
C LEU A 369 10.87 15.84 -15.23
N ARG A 370 10.18 15.93 -16.37
CA ARG A 370 10.11 17.11 -17.26
C ARG A 370 8.76 17.09 -17.99
N PRO A 371 8.31 18.20 -18.61
CA PRO A 371 7.00 18.25 -19.28
C PRO A 371 6.77 17.05 -20.21
N GLY A 372 5.64 16.35 -20.05
CA GLY A 372 5.31 15.13 -20.80
C GLY A 372 6.00 13.83 -20.35
N TYR A 373 6.84 13.85 -19.31
CA TYR A 373 7.55 12.67 -18.80
C TYR A 373 7.41 12.51 -17.29
N ILE A 374 7.31 11.25 -16.86
CA ILE A 374 7.37 10.87 -15.45
C ILE A 374 8.47 9.83 -15.23
N THR A 375 8.82 9.63 -13.97
CA THR A 375 9.71 8.57 -13.53
C THR A 375 9.09 7.78 -12.40
N MET A 376 9.48 6.52 -12.28
CA MET A 376 9.03 5.59 -11.24
C MET A 376 10.08 4.52 -11.02
N SER A 377 9.89 3.69 -10.00
CA SER A 377 10.78 2.55 -9.77
C SER A 377 10.64 1.47 -10.84
N CYS A 378 11.76 0.81 -11.14
CA CYS A 378 11.81 -0.45 -11.87
C CYS A 378 12.64 -1.47 -11.09
N GLN A 379 12.33 -2.76 -11.22
CA GLN A 379 13.08 -3.83 -10.58
C GLN A 379 13.25 -5.00 -11.55
N LYS A 380 14.40 -5.67 -11.57
CA LYS A 380 14.52 -6.92 -12.36
C LYS A 380 13.64 -7.99 -11.73
N MET A 381 12.88 -8.72 -12.54
CA MET A 381 12.04 -9.85 -12.13
C MET A 381 12.91 -11.06 -11.73
N ARG A 382 13.62 -10.95 -10.60
CA ARG A 382 14.57 -11.92 -10.06
C ARG A 382 14.35 -12.08 -8.56
N TRP A 383 15.00 -13.05 -7.92
CA TRP A 383 14.90 -13.21 -6.46
C TRP A 383 15.19 -11.86 -5.77
N PRO A 384 14.42 -11.46 -4.76
CA PRO A 384 13.30 -12.17 -4.11
C PRO A 384 11.90 -11.98 -4.75
N ILE A 385 11.80 -11.30 -5.91
CA ILE A 385 10.50 -11.09 -6.59
C ILE A 385 10.03 -12.37 -7.28
N ILE A 386 10.94 -13.06 -7.97
CA ILE A 386 10.73 -14.39 -8.54
C ILE A 386 11.77 -15.33 -7.96
N ASP A 387 11.32 -16.43 -7.35
CA ASP A 387 12.21 -17.49 -6.88
C ASP A 387 12.32 -18.63 -7.91
N GLU A 388 13.19 -18.44 -8.90
CA GLU A 388 13.53 -19.47 -9.89
C GLU A 388 14.85 -20.15 -9.54
N LYS A 389 14.78 -21.39 -9.02
CA LYS A 389 15.96 -22.19 -8.65
C LYS A 389 17.01 -22.33 -9.76
N SER A 390 16.61 -22.26 -11.03
CA SER A 390 17.53 -22.28 -12.17
C SER A 390 18.45 -21.06 -12.25
N GLU A 391 18.09 -19.96 -11.59
CA GLU A 391 18.86 -18.72 -11.56
C GLU A 391 19.82 -18.63 -10.38
N TRP A 392 19.70 -19.52 -9.38
CA TRP A 392 20.54 -19.53 -8.18
C TRP A 392 22.01 -19.80 -8.53
N GLY A 393 22.92 -19.03 -7.94
CA GLY A 393 24.36 -19.06 -8.20
C GLY A 393 24.78 -18.42 -9.53
N ASN A 394 23.85 -17.93 -10.35
CA ASN A 394 24.20 -17.26 -11.61
C ASN A 394 24.62 -15.81 -11.34
N PRO A 395 25.87 -15.43 -11.65
CA PRO A 395 26.39 -14.08 -11.40
C PRO A 395 25.67 -12.97 -12.20
N LEU A 396 24.80 -13.28 -13.16
CA LEU A 396 24.05 -12.27 -13.91
C LEU A 396 22.64 -12.03 -13.37
N THR A 397 22.11 -12.91 -12.53
CA THR A 397 20.69 -12.87 -12.12
C THR A 397 20.50 -12.98 -10.61
N ASP A 398 21.44 -13.62 -9.90
CA ASP A 398 21.34 -13.91 -8.47
C ASP A 398 21.96 -12.80 -7.61
N PRO A 399 21.17 -12.06 -6.80
CA PRO A 399 21.68 -11.04 -5.88
C PRO A 399 22.54 -11.58 -4.73
N ALA A 400 22.64 -12.90 -4.51
CA ALA A 400 23.61 -13.51 -3.62
C ALA A 400 25.05 -13.44 -4.18
N MET A 401 25.19 -13.25 -5.50
CA MET A 401 26.47 -13.28 -6.21
C MET A 401 27.05 -11.87 -6.42
N ASP A 402 28.38 -11.73 -6.30
CA ASP A 402 29.05 -10.46 -6.57
C ASP A 402 28.92 -9.98 -8.02
N GLY A 403 28.86 -10.92 -8.96
CA GLY A 403 28.66 -10.61 -10.37
C GLY A 403 27.40 -9.80 -10.62
N PHE A 404 26.35 -10.01 -9.82
CA PHE A 404 25.08 -9.34 -10.02
C PHE A 404 25.24 -7.84 -9.84
N TYR A 405 26.04 -7.39 -8.89
CA TYR A 405 26.28 -5.97 -8.62
C TYR A 405 27.40 -5.35 -9.48
N ASN A 406 28.17 -6.17 -10.19
CA ASN A 406 29.21 -5.69 -11.11
C ASN A 406 28.65 -5.25 -12.47
N GLN A 407 27.37 -5.48 -12.72
CA GLN A 407 26.63 -5.06 -13.91
C GLN A 407 25.64 -3.93 -13.59
N SER A 408 25.02 -3.40 -14.65
CA SER A 408 23.97 -2.38 -14.53
C SER A 408 22.70 -2.95 -13.89
N ASN A 409 22.27 -2.31 -12.81
CA ASN A 409 21.05 -2.59 -12.05
C ASN A 409 20.27 -1.29 -11.81
N PRO A 410 19.62 -0.74 -12.85
CA PRO A 410 18.79 0.43 -12.70
C PRO A 410 17.58 0.14 -11.82
N TYR A 411 17.26 1.10 -10.96
CA TYR A 411 16.08 1.06 -10.09
C TYR A 411 15.03 2.13 -10.44
N ALA A 412 15.30 2.94 -11.46
CA ALA A 412 14.40 3.97 -11.95
C ALA A 412 14.20 3.85 -13.46
N LEU A 413 13.01 4.23 -13.92
CA LEU A 413 12.67 4.31 -15.35
C LEU A 413 12.17 5.69 -15.71
N GLU A 414 12.28 6.05 -16.98
CA GLU A 414 11.65 7.21 -17.61
C GLU A 414 10.53 6.73 -18.54
N MET A 415 9.35 7.34 -18.43
CA MET A 415 8.20 7.06 -19.29
C MET A 415 7.63 8.33 -19.90
N GLU A 416 7.38 8.28 -21.20
CA GLU A 416 6.65 9.33 -21.93
C GLU A 416 5.14 9.20 -21.72
N LEU A 417 4.50 10.24 -21.19
CA LEU A 417 3.06 10.24 -20.90
C LEU A 417 2.18 10.20 -22.15
N ALA A 418 2.68 10.65 -23.30
CA ALA A 418 1.89 10.68 -24.54
C ALA A 418 1.70 9.28 -25.15
N THR A 419 2.70 8.40 -25.00
CA THR A 419 2.74 7.09 -25.67
C THR A 419 2.76 5.92 -24.70
N GLY A 420 3.14 6.17 -23.43
CA GLY A 420 3.34 5.13 -22.42
C GLY A 420 4.65 4.37 -22.63
N LYS A 421 5.51 4.83 -23.54
CA LYS A 421 6.78 4.17 -23.85
C LYS A 421 7.80 4.43 -22.75
N ILE A 422 8.49 3.38 -22.33
CA ILE A 422 9.67 3.47 -21.48
C ILE A 422 10.84 3.87 -22.37
N THR A 423 11.34 5.10 -22.19
CA THR A 423 12.42 5.64 -23.01
C THR A 423 13.79 5.24 -22.48
N LYS A 424 13.90 5.01 -21.16
CA LYS A 424 15.16 4.71 -20.49
C LYS A 424 14.96 4.06 -19.12
N ARG A 425 15.96 3.28 -18.67
CA ARG A 425 16.15 2.87 -17.27
C ARG A 425 17.49 3.40 -16.77
N PHE A 426 17.52 3.93 -15.55
CA PHE A 426 18.68 4.61 -14.97
C PHE A 426 18.74 4.42 -13.44
N GLY A 427 19.78 4.99 -12.83
CA GLY A 427 20.17 4.66 -11.46
C GLY A 427 21.02 3.38 -11.40
N GLN A 428 21.60 3.12 -10.25
CA GLN A 428 22.36 1.91 -9.98
C GLN A 428 22.16 1.57 -8.50
N LEU A 429 21.81 0.31 -8.20
CA LEU A 429 21.77 -0.17 -6.81
C LEU A 429 23.07 0.17 -6.07
N GLU A 430 22.93 0.94 -5.01
CA GLU A 430 24.01 1.41 -4.17
C GLU A 430 24.72 0.26 -3.44
N ASP A 431 25.99 0.47 -3.04
CA ASP A 431 26.84 -0.56 -2.42
C ASP A 431 26.24 -1.20 -1.15
N VAL A 432 25.34 -0.50 -0.47
CA VAL A 432 24.63 -1.06 0.70
C VAL A 432 23.86 -2.33 0.33
N PHE A 433 23.25 -2.40 -0.86
CA PHE A 433 22.53 -3.59 -1.32
C PHE A 433 23.47 -4.72 -1.73
N ARG A 434 24.67 -4.38 -2.19
CA ARG A 434 25.74 -5.35 -2.44
C ARG A 434 26.22 -5.98 -1.12
N GLN A 435 26.39 -5.16 -0.08
CA GLN A 435 26.86 -5.61 1.23
C GLN A 435 25.83 -6.50 1.94
N THR A 436 24.54 -6.23 1.76
CA THR A 436 23.43 -7.01 2.33
C THR A 436 22.91 -8.11 1.41
N ARG A 437 23.42 -8.23 0.18
CA ARG A 437 22.94 -9.16 -0.86
C ARG A 437 21.42 -9.09 -1.09
N SER A 438 20.81 -7.93 -0.91
CA SER A 438 19.36 -7.80 -0.87
C SER A 438 18.70 -7.53 -2.22
N GLY A 439 19.47 -7.43 -3.31
CA GLY A 439 18.95 -7.11 -4.63
C GLY A 439 18.06 -5.87 -4.61
N TYR A 440 16.84 -5.98 -5.16
CA TYR A 440 15.86 -4.91 -5.23
C TYR A 440 14.88 -4.86 -4.03
N TRP A 441 14.96 -5.77 -3.05
CA TRP A 441 13.98 -5.85 -1.95
C TRP A 441 13.81 -4.52 -1.19
N TYR A 442 14.92 -3.87 -0.93
CA TYR A 442 14.99 -2.58 -0.25
C TYR A 442 15.19 -1.41 -1.25
N SER A 443 14.68 -1.55 -2.47
CA SER A 443 14.87 -0.57 -3.55
C SER A 443 13.58 0.12 -3.96
N ASN A 444 13.50 1.41 -3.63
CA ASN A 444 12.39 2.28 -4.03
C ASN A 444 12.93 3.69 -4.32
N LEU A 445 12.39 4.31 -5.37
CA LEU A 445 12.76 5.63 -5.83
C LEU A 445 12.12 6.71 -4.94
N VAL A 446 12.88 7.74 -4.64
CA VAL A 446 12.37 9.06 -4.25
C VAL A 446 12.94 10.09 -5.21
N ALA A 447 12.13 11.03 -5.69
CA ALA A 447 12.59 12.02 -6.65
C ALA A 447 11.76 13.31 -6.66
N ASP A 448 12.34 14.37 -7.21
CA ASP A 448 11.63 15.61 -7.56
C ASP A 448 12.37 16.37 -8.67
N THR A 449 11.67 17.30 -9.32
CA THR A 449 12.21 18.15 -10.38
C THR A 449 11.91 19.63 -10.14
N HIS A 450 12.87 20.49 -10.51
CA HIS A 450 12.78 21.94 -10.45
C HIS A 450 13.74 22.61 -11.44
N ASN A 451 13.24 23.53 -12.27
CA ASN A 451 14.04 24.37 -13.17
C ASN A 451 15.11 23.62 -14.01
N GLY A 452 14.70 22.56 -14.72
CA GLY A 452 15.60 21.77 -15.57
C GLY A 452 16.60 20.89 -14.80
N LYS A 453 16.34 20.69 -13.51
CA LYS A 453 17.15 19.86 -12.62
C LYS A 453 16.28 18.81 -11.98
N PHE A 454 16.84 17.62 -11.85
CA PHE A 454 16.17 16.47 -11.28
C PHE A 454 17.02 15.93 -10.13
N VAL A 455 16.39 15.66 -9.00
CA VAL A 455 17.02 14.98 -7.87
C VAL A 455 16.34 13.64 -7.68
N TYR A 456 17.11 12.57 -7.53
CA TYR A 456 16.57 11.25 -7.25
C TYR A 456 17.51 10.44 -6.38
N GLY A 457 16.98 9.38 -5.76
CA GLY A 457 17.80 8.38 -5.10
C GLY A 457 16.99 7.19 -4.64
N ASN A 458 17.66 6.21 -4.07
CA ASN A 458 17.01 5.13 -3.37
C ASN A 458 16.69 5.56 -1.94
N GLN A 459 15.40 5.48 -1.55
CA GLN A 459 14.91 5.97 -0.27
C GLN A 459 15.63 5.33 0.94
N LEU A 460 16.17 4.11 0.79
CA LEU A 460 16.82 3.34 1.87
C LEU A 460 18.36 3.44 1.86
N ALA A 461 18.96 3.98 0.79
CA ALA A 461 20.43 4.12 0.68
C ALA A 461 20.98 5.42 1.30
N GLY A 462 20.11 6.37 1.65
CA GLY A 462 20.47 7.65 2.25
C GLY A 462 21.24 8.60 1.32
N THR A 463 21.25 8.33 0.02
CA THR A 463 22.00 9.09 -1.00
C THR A 463 21.06 9.64 -2.07
N LEU A 464 21.28 10.88 -2.48
CA LEU A 464 20.56 11.53 -3.58
C LEU A 464 21.54 12.01 -4.65
N TYR A 465 21.13 11.90 -5.90
CA TYR A 465 21.84 12.30 -7.11
C TYR A 465 21.10 13.46 -7.76
N LEU A 466 21.81 14.54 -8.05
CA LEU A 466 21.32 15.66 -8.85
C LEU A 466 21.79 15.50 -10.28
N THR A 467 20.88 15.66 -11.23
CA THR A 467 21.12 15.54 -12.68
C THR A 467 20.45 16.69 -13.44
N ALA A 468 20.65 16.72 -14.75
CA ALA A 468 19.67 17.37 -15.63
C ALA A 468 18.44 16.46 -15.77
N ASP A 469 17.27 17.03 -16.02
CA ASP A 469 16.00 16.30 -16.18
C ASP A 469 15.84 15.62 -17.56
N ASP A 470 16.60 16.06 -18.56
CA ASP A 470 16.72 15.44 -19.89
C ASP A 470 17.82 14.36 -19.95
N ALA A 471 18.72 14.33 -18.96
CA ALA A 471 19.81 13.37 -18.84
C ALA A 471 19.96 12.80 -17.41
N PRO A 472 18.93 12.10 -16.86
CA PRO A 472 18.93 11.56 -15.50
C PRO A 472 19.95 10.45 -15.21
N GLU A 473 20.62 9.90 -16.22
CA GLU A 473 21.74 8.96 -16.09
C GLU A 473 23.07 9.66 -15.74
N ASN A 474 23.15 10.97 -15.97
CA ASN A 474 24.39 11.74 -15.80
C ASN A 474 24.38 12.51 -14.48
N THR A 475 25.03 11.93 -13.47
CA THR A 475 25.17 12.57 -12.15
C THR A 475 26.00 13.84 -12.23
N LEU A 476 25.39 14.97 -11.87
CA LEU A 476 26.08 16.26 -11.69
C LEU A 476 26.67 16.40 -10.30
N LYS A 477 25.95 15.92 -9.27
CA LYS A 477 26.38 15.98 -7.87
C LYS A 477 25.66 14.95 -7.02
N THR A 478 26.34 14.46 -5.99
CA THR A 478 25.80 13.52 -5.00
C THR A 478 25.66 14.19 -3.64
N TYR A 479 24.59 13.86 -2.92
CA TYR A 479 24.27 14.35 -1.58
C TYR A 479 24.02 13.19 -0.64
N ARG A 480 24.53 13.30 0.58
CA ARG A 480 24.32 12.31 1.65
C ARG A 480 23.29 12.87 2.63
N VAL A 481 22.13 12.24 2.74
CA VAL A 481 21.06 12.62 3.66
C VAL A 481 21.29 11.96 5.02
N PHE A 482 21.63 10.67 5.02
CA PHE A 482 22.08 9.93 6.19
C PHE A 482 23.04 8.82 5.77
N ASP A 483 23.82 8.32 6.73
CA ASP A 483 24.67 7.15 6.55
C ASP A 483 24.01 5.96 7.25
N PRO A 484 23.69 4.86 6.55
CA PRO A 484 23.16 3.64 7.17
C PRO A 484 24.22 2.91 8.01
N GLY A 485 25.51 3.23 7.85
CA GLY A 485 26.60 2.57 8.56
C GLY A 485 26.97 1.22 7.95
N LEU A 486 27.57 0.35 8.75
CA LEU A 486 27.93 -1.01 8.32
C LEU A 486 26.76 -1.97 8.58
N PRO A 487 26.35 -2.78 7.60
CA PRO A 487 25.29 -3.75 7.80
C PRO A 487 25.73 -4.88 8.74
N PRO A 488 24.80 -5.51 9.47
CA PRO A 488 25.08 -6.75 10.19
C PRO A 488 25.50 -7.85 9.22
N LYS A 489 26.20 -8.87 9.71
CA LYS A 489 26.49 -10.06 8.91
C LYS A 489 25.21 -10.86 8.73
N GLY A 490 24.80 -11.09 7.48
CA GLY A 490 23.68 -11.97 7.17
C GLY A 490 24.02 -13.45 7.39
N ASP A 491 22.99 -14.26 7.61
CA ASP A 491 23.14 -15.72 7.72
C ASP A 491 23.36 -16.33 6.34
N LYS A 492 24.52 -16.99 6.18
CA LYS A 492 24.90 -17.59 4.91
C LYS A 492 24.00 -18.75 4.50
N ALA A 493 23.53 -19.56 5.46
CA ALA A 493 22.67 -20.70 5.16
C ALA A 493 21.30 -20.24 4.66
N LEU A 494 20.74 -19.18 5.25
CA LEU A 494 19.49 -18.59 4.78
C LEU A 494 19.64 -17.98 3.38
N LEU A 495 20.76 -17.31 3.10
CA LEU A 495 21.05 -16.75 1.78
C LEU A 495 21.19 -17.84 0.70
N GLU A 496 21.98 -18.89 0.96
CA GLU A 496 22.17 -19.98 0.01
C GLU A 496 20.86 -20.74 -0.26
N ALA A 497 19.96 -20.78 0.73
CA ALA A 497 18.62 -21.35 0.62
C ALA A 497 17.57 -20.39 0.04
N HIS A 498 17.94 -19.13 -0.26
CA HIS A 498 17.05 -18.10 -0.82
C HIS A 498 15.79 -17.83 0.02
N LEU A 499 15.95 -17.90 1.34
CA LEU A 499 14.88 -17.74 2.31
C LEU A 499 14.63 -16.25 2.64
N ASP A 500 13.37 -15.83 2.69
CA ASP A 500 12.97 -14.45 3.00
C ASP A 500 13.46 -14.00 4.39
N GLU A 501 13.63 -14.94 5.32
CA GLU A 501 14.21 -14.72 6.65
C GLU A 501 15.60 -14.06 6.58
N TYR A 502 16.37 -14.33 5.52
CA TYR A 502 17.63 -13.63 5.29
C TYR A 502 17.42 -12.12 5.12
N LEU A 503 16.45 -11.73 4.31
CA LEU A 503 16.15 -10.33 4.02
C LEU A 503 15.54 -9.65 5.24
N LEU A 504 14.65 -10.34 5.95
CA LEU A 504 14.00 -9.83 7.16
C LEU A 504 15.01 -9.46 8.27
N ALA A 505 16.15 -10.16 8.35
CA ALA A 505 17.22 -9.84 9.29
C ALA A 505 17.81 -8.42 9.10
N PHE A 506 17.65 -7.81 7.91
CA PHE A 506 18.15 -6.46 7.61
C PHE A 506 17.11 -5.35 7.83
N VAL A 507 15.89 -5.67 8.26
CA VAL A 507 14.85 -4.66 8.54
C VAL A 507 15.34 -3.54 9.47
N PRO A 508 16.04 -3.82 10.60
CA PRO A 508 16.57 -2.76 11.46
C PRO A 508 17.62 -1.88 10.78
N TYR A 509 18.46 -2.46 9.93
CA TYR A 509 19.51 -1.73 9.19
C TYR A 509 18.90 -0.74 8.19
N PHE A 510 17.81 -1.13 7.52
CA PHE A 510 17.08 -0.28 6.58
C PHE A 510 15.97 0.57 7.25
N SER A 511 16.00 0.76 8.56
CA SER A 511 14.92 1.46 9.28
C SER A 511 14.75 2.94 8.91
N LYS A 512 15.77 3.58 8.33
CA LYS A 512 15.70 4.98 7.87
C LYS A 512 15.32 5.08 6.40
N THR A 513 14.26 5.82 6.11
CA THR A 513 13.70 5.97 4.76
C THR A 513 13.52 7.45 4.40
N ILE A 514 14.02 7.88 3.25
CA ILE A 514 13.67 9.18 2.66
C ILE A 514 12.27 9.07 2.05
N GLU A 515 11.26 9.47 2.83
CA GLU A 515 9.86 9.36 2.45
C GLU A 515 9.48 10.32 1.32
N GLN A 516 9.99 11.55 1.34
CA GLN A 516 9.71 12.56 0.33
C GLN A 516 10.90 13.48 0.13
N VAL A 517 11.09 13.95 -1.11
CA VAL A 517 12.06 15.01 -1.44
C VAL A 517 11.36 16.13 -2.19
N THR A 518 11.77 17.37 -1.94
CA THR A 518 11.42 18.53 -2.76
C THR A 518 12.66 19.33 -3.12
N LEU A 519 12.73 19.77 -4.38
CA LEU A 519 13.86 20.50 -4.95
C LEU A 519 13.48 21.96 -5.20
N ASP A 520 14.35 22.88 -4.78
CA ASP A 520 14.30 24.29 -5.17
C ASP A 520 15.67 24.79 -5.64
N ASP A 521 15.77 26.05 -6.05
CA ASP A 521 17.00 26.65 -6.57
C ASP A 521 18.21 26.54 -5.62
N LYS A 522 17.97 26.49 -4.30
CA LYS A 522 19.02 26.55 -3.27
C LYS A 522 19.16 25.25 -2.50
N TYR A 523 18.09 24.49 -2.33
CA TYR A 523 17.98 23.41 -1.36
C TYR A 523 17.39 22.13 -1.94
N ILE A 524 17.82 21.02 -1.34
CA ILE A 524 17.11 19.75 -1.37
C ILE A 524 16.50 19.59 0.02
N ASN A 525 15.19 19.41 0.08
CA ASN A 525 14.44 19.28 1.33
C ASN A 525 13.93 17.84 1.42
N CYS A 526 14.18 17.17 2.53
CA CYS A 526 13.87 15.76 2.73
C CYS A 526 12.97 15.58 3.95
N LEU A 527 11.96 14.72 3.79
CA LEU A 527 11.22 14.12 4.89
C LEU A 527 11.84 12.74 5.15
N LEU A 528 12.45 12.57 6.32
CA LEU A 528 13.08 11.32 6.72
C LEU A 528 12.19 10.62 7.74
N ARG A 529 11.92 9.33 7.56
CA ARG A 529 11.24 8.48 8.53
C ARG A 529 12.20 7.47 9.12
N THR A 530 12.06 7.19 10.41
CA THR A 530 12.68 6.03 11.06
C THR A 530 11.56 5.10 11.54
N GLY A 531 11.55 3.87 11.03
CA GLY A 531 10.48 2.90 11.24
C GLY A 531 10.72 1.59 10.49
N GLN A 532 9.71 0.72 10.39
CA GLN A 532 9.84 -0.50 9.58
C GLN A 532 9.84 -0.15 8.08
N PRO A 533 10.76 -0.68 7.25
CA PRO A 533 10.74 -0.45 5.80
C PRO A 533 9.42 -0.93 5.18
N GLY A 534 8.85 -0.14 4.26
CA GLY A 534 7.64 -0.52 3.52
C GLY A 534 6.33 -0.52 4.33
N LYS A 535 6.37 -0.20 5.63
CA LYS A 535 5.19 -0.12 6.50
C LYS A 535 5.25 1.11 7.37
N THR A 536 4.16 1.88 7.40
CA THR A 536 3.97 2.99 8.33
C THR A 536 3.30 2.50 9.62
N ASP A 537 3.82 2.93 10.77
CA ASP A 537 3.30 2.60 12.10
C ASP A 537 3.19 3.88 12.96
N GLU A 538 2.31 3.87 13.96
CA GLU A 538 2.16 4.99 14.90
C GLU A 538 3.44 5.27 15.70
N SER A 539 4.33 4.28 15.80
CA SER A 539 5.64 4.41 16.46
C SER A 539 6.74 5.01 15.58
N ASP A 540 6.47 5.28 14.31
CA ASP A 540 7.44 5.89 13.40
C ASP A 540 7.75 7.33 13.78
N THR A 541 9.03 7.71 13.69
CA THR A 541 9.49 9.09 13.92
C THR A 541 9.85 9.75 12.61
N TYR A 542 9.61 11.06 12.51
CA TYR A 542 9.87 11.83 11.29
C TYR A 542 10.83 12.98 11.58
N GLU A 543 11.71 13.29 10.62
CA GLU A 543 12.63 14.42 10.65
C GLU A 543 12.52 15.23 9.35
N PHE A 544 12.65 16.55 9.46
CA PHE A 544 12.86 17.40 8.31
C PHE A 544 14.34 17.73 8.17
N ILE A 545 14.87 17.61 6.95
CA ILE A 545 16.27 17.91 6.64
C ILE A 545 16.34 18.85 5.43
N LYS A 546 17.10 19.94 5.55
CA LYS A 546 17.35 20.90 4.47
C LYS A 546 18.82 20.91 4.11
N ILE A 547 19.16 20.54 2.87
CA ILE A 547 20.54 20.41 2.38
C ILE A 547 20.82 21.48 1.33
N ALA A 548 21.83 22.32 1.56
CA ALA A 548 22.23 23.35 0.61
C ALA A 548 22.84 22.72 -0.65
N ARG A 549 22.23 22.95 -1.83
CA ARG A 549 22.69 22.40 -3.11
C ARG A 549 24.14 22.80 -3.43
N LYS A 550 24.50 24.06 -3.16
CA LYS A 550 25.85 24.57 -3.44
C LYS A 550 26.93 23.82 -2.66
N THR A 551 26.74 23.61 -1.37
CA THR A 551 27.78 23.07 -0.47
C THR A 551 27.63 21.56 -0.21
N GLY A 552 26.41 21.03 -0.33
CA GLY A 552 26.06 19.68 0.09
C GLY A 552 25.93 19.51 1.61
N LYS A 553 26.00 20.60 2.39
CA LYS A 553 25.87 20.56 3.84
C LYS A 553 24.41 20.65 4.28
N VAL A 554 24.10 20.00 5.40
CA VAL A 554 22.82 20.15 6.09
C VAL A 554 22.78 21.53 6.75
N ASP A 555 21.82 22.36 6.36
CA ASP A 555 21.58 23.69 6.92
C ASP A 555 20.58 23.63 8.08
N ILE A 556 19.54 22.79 7.96
CA ILE A 556 18.49 22.63 8.99
C ILE A 556 18.19 21.14 9.16
N ARG A 557 18.01 20.72 10.42
CA ARG A 557 17.50 19.40 10.79
C ARG A 557 16.74 19.49 12.12
N TYR A 558 15.51 19.00 12.16
CA TYR A 558 14.73 18.87 13.39
C TYR A 558 13.70 17.74 13.30
N GLU A 559 13.35 17.16 14.44
CA GLU A 559 12.31 16.13 14.57
C GLU A 559 10.92 16.76 14.42
N LEU A 560 10.01 16.06 13.74
CA LEU A 560 8.62 16.46 13.57
C LEU A 560 7.75 15.74 14.60
N ALA A 561 6.80 16.48 15.15
CA ALA A 561 5.79 15.91 16.04
C ALA A 561 4.43 16.61 15.81
N PRO A 562 3.30 15.91 15.99
CA PRO A 562 2.00 16.55 16.06
C PRO A 562 1.94 17.53 17.23
N GLU A 563 1.22 18.64 17.06
CA GLU A 563 1.02 19.67 18.09
C GLU A 563 0.32 19.11 19.34
N HIS A 564 -0.60 18.15 19.15
CA HIS A 564 -1.35 17.54 20.23
C HIS A 564 -1.45 16.01 20.09
N PRO A 565 -1.37 15.26 21.20
CA PRO A 565 -1.43 13.80 21.18
C PRO A 565 -2.81 13.22 20.87
N ASP A 566 -3.88 14.04 20.92
CA ASP A 566 -5.25 13.64 20.61
C ASP A 566 -5.59 13.76 19.11
N GLU A 567 -4.63 14.19 18.28
CA GLU A 567 -4.79 14.31 16.84
C GLU A 567 -4.57 12.97 16.15
N LEU A 568 -5.54 12.56 15.31
CA LEU A 568 -5.33 11.43 14.41
C LEU A 568 -4.45 11.91 13.25
N LEU A 569 -3.16 11.64 13.34
CA LEU A 569 -2.19 11.92 12.27
C LEU A 569 -2.53 11.07 11.04
N MET A 570 -2.71 11.71 9.90
CA MET A 570 -3.00 11.04 8.63
C MET A 570 -1.78 10.92 7.73
N ALA A 571 -0.97 11.97 7.63
CA ALA A 571 0.27 11.97 6.86
C ALA A 571 1.16 13.16 7.21
N TYR A 572 2.46 13.01 6.99
CA TYR A 572 3.41 14.11 6.81
C TYR A 572 3.63 14.38 5.32
N GLY A 573 3.98 15.62 4.99
CA GLY A 573 4.35 16.03 3.64
C GLY A 573 5.29 17.24 3.62
N LEU A 574 5.80 17.55 2.43
CA LEU A 574 6.62 18.73 2.14
C LEU A 574 5.90 19.66 1.18
N THR A 575 6.00 20.96 1.41
CA THR A 575 5.61 21.94 0.39
C THR A 575 6.61 21.91 -0.77
N LYS A 576 6.14 22.33 -1.94
CA LYS A 576 6.89 22.57 -3.16
C LYS A 576 6.68 24.02 -3.61
N ASN A 577 7.58 24.88 -3.16
CA ASN A 577 7.65 26.32 -3.38
C ASN A 577 9.05 26.68 -3.90
N ASP A 578 9.19 27.85 -4.52
CA ASP A 578 10.46 28.29 -5.13
C ASP A 578 11.59 28.58 -4.12
N SER A 579 11.27 28.83 -2.85
CA SER A 579 12.31 29.16 -1.85
C SER A 579 12.02 28.88 -0.38
N ASP A 580 10.79 28.49 -0.01
CA ASP A 580 10.42 28.16 1.38
C ASP A 580 9.68 26.82 1.44
N ASN A 581 10.45 25.75 1.19
CA ASN A 581 9.97 24.39 1.37
C ASN A 581 9.96 24.02 2.85
N LEU A 582 8.79 23.66 3.35
CA LEU A 582 8.51 23.41 4.75
C LEU A 582 7.84 22.04 4.93
N PRO A 583 8.08 21.37 6.06
CA PRO A 583 7.28 20.22 6.45
C PRO A 583 5.90 20.67 6.91
N PHE A 584 4.91 19.83 6.66
CA PHE A 584 3.57 19.92 7.23
C PHE A 584 3.06 18.54 7.59
N TYR A 585 1.97 18.50 8.35
CA TYR A 585 1.20 17.28 8.54
C TYR A 585 -0.29 17.54 8.40
N ILE A 586 -1.02 16.48 8.06
CA ILE A 586 -2.47 16.47 7.99
C ILE A 586 -2.99 15.60 9.11
N CYS A 587 -3.95 16.11 9.87
CA CYS A 587 -4.58 15.37 10.94
C CYS A 587 -6.09 15.58 10.95
N LYS A 588 -6.77 14.69 11.68
CA LYS A 588 -8.17 14.84 12.04
C LYS A 588 -8.29 15.11 13.53
N LYS A 589 -9.01 16.17 13.90
CA LYS A 589 -9.31 16.55 15.29
C LYS A 589 -10.78 16.92 15.41
N GLN A 590 -11.49 16.26 16.34
CA GLN A 590 -12.92 16.52 16.61
C GLN A 590 -13.79 16.49 15.32
N GLY A 591 -13.51 15.55 14.41
CA GLY A 591 -14.24 15.40 13.16
C GLY A 591 -13.83 16.37 12.03
N ARG A 592 -12.87 17.29 12.27
CA ARG A 592 -12.38 18.25 11.28
C ARG A 592 -11.00 17.88 10.79
N TYR A 593 -10.75 18.11 9.51
CA TYR A 593 -9.46 17.92 8.87
C TYR A 593 -8.65 19.21 8.92
N VAL A 594 -7.38 19.11 9.29
CA VAL A 594 -6.49 20.26 9.45
C VAL A 594 -5.13 19.94 8.83
N LEU A 595 -4.58 20.88 8.08
CA LEU A 595 -3.18 20.88 7.67
C LEU A 595 -2.40 21.84 8.57
N LYS A 596 -1.25 21.40 9.09
CA LYS A 596 -0.41 22.22 9.97
C LYS A 596 1.01 22.28 9.45
N TYR A 597 1.46 23.48 9.10
CA TYR A 597 2.87 23.76 8.79
C TYR A 597 3.71 23.75 10.06
N ILE A 598 4.90 23.16 10.00
CA ILE A 598 5.80 23.02 11.15
C ILE A 598 7.07 23.84 10.92
N LYS A 599 7.43 24.68 11.89
CA LYS A 599 8.72 25.40 11.96
C LYS A 599 9.34 25.27 13.35
N PRO A 600 10.66 25.39 13.50
CA PRO A 600 11.31 25.44 14.82
C PRO A 600 11.08 26.76 15.59
#